data_AF-E7C642-F1
#
_entry.id   AF-E7C642-F1
#
_cell.length_a   1.000
_cell.length_b   1.000
_cell.length_c   1.000
_cell.angle_alpha   90.00
_cell.angle_beta   90.00
_cell.angle_gamma   90.00
#
_symmetry.space_group_name_H-M   'P 1'
#
loop_
_entity.id
_entity.type
_entity.pdbx_description
1 polymer ?
#
loop_
_entity_poly.entity_id
_entity_poly.type
_entity_poly.pdbx_seq_one_letter_code
_entity_poly.pdbx_strand_id
1 'polypeptide(L)'
;MPAAKTQFPGDAVTAFRHASTYVCRSRSSGSRISEHARGSAVDVADFGFASGRRLGVEKQAEGSPEQAFQRQIRVGACGPFKTVLGPGTDADHATHFHLDIAARRNGATYCK
;
A
#
# COMPACT_ATOMS: atom_id res chain seq x y z
N MET A 1 13.98 5.36 2.27
CA MET A 1 13.40 4.00 2.12
C MET A 1 14.41 3.07 1.46
N PRO A 2 14.72 1.88 2.02
CA PRO A 2 15.66 0.93 1.41
C PRO A 2 15.28 0.52 -0.02
N ALA A 3 13.98 0.27 -0.27
CA ALA A 3 13.50 -0.12 -1.59
C ALA A 3 13.86 0.88 -2.70
N ALA A 4 13.69 2.18 -2.43
CA ALA A 4 14.06 3.24 -3.39
C ALA A 4 15.57 3.27 -3.64
N LYS A 5 16.40 3.09 -2.60
CA LYS A 5 17.86 3.06 -2.76
C LYS A 5 18.33 1.92 -3.67
N THR A 6 17.64 0.77 -3.62
CA THR A 6 17.97 -0.40 -4.44
C THR A 6 17.46 -0.25 -5.87
N GLN A 7 16.20 0.15 -6.06
CA GLN A 7 15.58 0.17 -7.40
C GLN A 7 15.85 1.47 -8.17
N PHE A 8 16.09 2.57 -7.47
CA PHE A 8 16.25 3.91 -8.03
C PHE A 8 17.45 4.64 -7.39
N PRO A 9 18.69 4.16 -7.62
CA PRO A 9 19.88 4.74 -7.03
C PRO A 9 20.00 6.23 -7.40
N GLY A 10 20.22 7.08 -6.41
CA GLY A 10 20.32 8.54 -6.59
C GLY A 10 18.98 9.28 -6.60
N ASP A 11 17.83 8.58 -6.65
CA ASP A 11 16.51 9.20 -6.69
C ASP A 11 15.69 8.81 -5.45
N ALA A 12 15.83 9.60 -4.38
CA ALA A 12 15.18 9.32 -3.11
C ALA A 12 13.67 9.60 -3.18
N VAL A 13 12.86 8.76 -2.52
CA VAL A 13 11.45 9.07 -2.25
C VAL A 13 11.38 10.25 -1.28
N THR A 14 10.67 11.30 -1.68
CA THR A 14 10.48 12.54 -0.92
C THR A 14 9.05 12.75 -0.46
N ALA A 15 8.10 12.07 -1.11
CA ALA A 15 6.68 12.17 -0.78
C ALA A 15 5.94 10.86 -1.07
N PHE A 16 4.78 10.70 -0.46
CA PHE A 16 3.74 9.78 -0.93
C PHE A 16 2.40 10.49 -0.88
N ARG A 17 1.46 10.05 -1.72
CA ARG A 17 0.08 10.55 -1.73
C ARG A 17 -0.85 9.47 -1.21
N HIS A 18 -1.75 9.83 -0.29
CA HIS A 18 -2.83 8.94 0.10
C HIS A 18 -4.07 9.18 -0.77
N ALA A 19 -4.78 8.11 -1.13
CA ALA A 19 -6.11 8.17 -1.75
C ALA A 19 -7.20 8.38 -0.69
N SER A 20 -7.05 7.75 0.47
CA SER A 20 -8.06 7.72 1.53
C SER A 20 -7.43 7.37 2.87
N THR A 21 -8.02 7.88 3.96
CA THR A 21 -7.66 7.55 5.35
C THR A 21 -8.94 7.28 6.12
N TYR A 22 -9.70 8.31 6.48
CA TYR A 22 -10.97 8.16 7.19
C TYR A 22 -12.16 8.19 6.24
N VAL A 23 -12.99 7.13 6.28
CA VAL A 23 -14.28 7.07 5.60
C VAL A 23 -15.26 6.30 6.47
N CYS A 24 -16.29 6.98 6.98
CA CYS A 24 -17.31 6.37 7.85
C CYS A 24 -18.25 5.46 7.04
N ARG A 25 -17.94 4.16 6.97
CA ARG A 25 -18.74 3.15 6.26
C ARG A 25 -18.54 1.74 6.79
N SER A 26 -19.50 0.88 6.49
CA SER A 26 -19.32 -0.58 6.55
C SER A 26 -18.38 -1.07 5.44
N ARG A 27 -17.81 -2.26 5.61
CA ARG A 27 -17.16 -2.99 4.50
C ARG A 27 -18.21 -3.34 3.44
N SER A 28 -17.77 -3.53 2.20
CA SER A 28 -18.65 -3.96 1.10
C SER A 28 -19.43 -5.25 1.43
N SER A 29 -18.82 -6.16 2.21
CA SER A 29 -19.46 -7.38 2.71
C SER A 29 -20.55 -7.18 3.77
N GLY A 30 -20.82 -5.95 4.21
CA GLY A 30 -21.91 -5.56 5.13
C GLY A 30 -21.76 -6.00 6.61
N SER A 31 -21.09 -7.11 6.88
CA SER A 31 -21.04 -7.74 8.21
C SER A 31 -20.07 -7.08 9.21
N ARG A 32 -19.17 -6.19 8.76
CA ARG A 32 -18.13 -5.58 9.60
C ARG A 32 -17.91 -4.12 9.21
N ILE A 33 -17.59 -3.29 10.20
CA ILE A 33 -17.14 -1.90 9.98
C ILE A 33 -15.76 -1.91 9.31
N SER A 34 -15.53 -0.97 8.38
CA SER A 34 -14.25 -0.78 7.69
C SER A 34 -13.16 -0.27 8.65
N GLU A 35 -11.89 -0.63 8.42
CA GLU A 35 -10.77 -0.02 9.16
C GLU A 35 -10.60 1.47 8.84
N HIS A 36 -10.97 1.91 7.63
CA HIS A 36 -11.08 3.35 7.33
C HIS A 36 -12.09 4.07 8.22
N ALA A 37 -13.19 3.40 8.61
CA ALA A 37 -14.18 4.00 9.49
C ALA A 37 -13.70 4.08 10.95
N ARG A 38 -12.65 3.34 11.30
CA ARG A 38 -11.97 3.39 12.60
C ARG A 38 -10.77 4.35 12.60
N GLY A 39 -10.40 4.91 11.45
CA GLY A 39 -9.15 5.66 11.28
C GLY A 39 -7.90 4.78 11.39
N SER A 40 -8.03 3.46 11.25
CA SER A 40 -6.96 2.48 11.38
C SER A 40 -6.42 1.97 10.04
N ALA A 41 -6.76 2.66 8.93
CA ALA A 41 -6.31 2.33 7.59
C ALA A 41 -5.86 3.56 6.79
N VAL A 42 -4.93 3.35 5.87
CA VAL A 42 -4.48 4.31 4.87
C VAL A 42 -4.37 3.63 3.50
N ASP A 43 -4.86 4.31 2.48
CA ASP A 43 -4.68 3.92 1.08
C ASP A 43 -3.60 4.81 0.47
N VAL A 44 -2.48 4.23 0.01
CA VAL A 44 -1.37 4.96 -0.62
C VAL A 44 -1.43 4.79 -2.14
N ALA A 45 -1.55 5.90 -2.87
CA ALA A 45 -1.78 5.92 -4.31
C ALA A 45 -0.51 6.14 -5.14
N ASP A 46 0.45 6.93 -4.67
CA ASP A 46 1.68 7.20 -5.41
C ASP A 46 2.85 7.64 -4.53
N PHE A 47 4.05 7.54 -5.09
CA PHE A 47 5.31 8.00 -4.50
C PHE A 47 5.94 9.10 -5.36
N GLY A 48 6.34 10.19 -4.72
CA GLY A 48 7.12 11.27 -5.32
C GLY A 48 8.60 11.13 -5.01
N PHE A 49 9.44 11.49 -5.96
CA PHE A 49 10.90 11.35 -5.87
C PHE A 49 11.62 12.70 -5.99
N ALA A 50 12.87 12.75 -5.52
CA ALA A 50 13.71 13.95 -5.52
C ALA A 50 13.93 14.52 -6.94
N SER A 51 13.96 13.66 -7.96
CA SER A 51 14.01 14.06 -9.37
C SER A 51 12.76 14.79 -9.88
N GLY A 52 11.66 14.80 -9.12
CA GLY A 52 10.34 15.25 -9.57
C GLY A 52 9.49 14.15 -10.22
N ARG A 53 10.05 12.95 -10.43
CA ARG A 53 9.31 11.78 -10.89
C ARG A 53 8.18 11.42 -9.90
N ARG A 54 7.08 10.89 -10.43
CA ARG A 54 6.01 10.25 -9.65
C ARG A 54 5.81 8.83 -10.14
N LEU A 55 5.58 7.92 -9.19
CA LEU A 55 5.26 6.52 -9.47
C LEU A 55 3.93 6.17 -8.82
N GLY A 56 2.93 5.92 -9.67
CA GLY A 56 1.65 5.37 -9.24
C GLY A 56 1.78 3.95 -8.69
N VAL A 57 0.96 3.64 -7.69
CA VAL A 57 0.72 2.27 -7.26
C VAL A 57 -0.29 1.66 -8.21
N GLU A 58 0.18 0.79 -9.08
CA GLU A 58 -0.61 0.11 -10.11
C GLU A 58 0.18 -1.07 -10.67
N LYS A 59 -0.42 -1.88 -11.54
CA LYS A 59 0.30 -2.97 -12.22
C LYS A 59 1.44 -2.39 -13.06
N GLN A 60 2.66 -2.79 -12.72
CA GLN A 60 3.87 -2.41 -13.44
C GLN A 60 4.28 -3.48 -14.46
N ALA A 61 5.15 -3.09 -15.40
CA ALA A 61 5.75 -4.02 -16.34
C ALA A 61 6.54 -5.10 -15.60
N GLU A 62 6.43 -6.34 -16.06
CA GLU A 62 7.11 -7.48 -15.44
C GLU A 62 8.64 -7.31 -15.51
N GLY A 63 9.32 -7.53 -14.39
CA GLY A 63 10.77 -7.35 -14.27
C GLY A 63 11.23 -5.90 -14.13
N SER A 64 10.32 -4.92 -14.14
CA SER A 64 10.69 -3.50 -13.99
C SER A 64 11.16 -3.15 -12.56
N PRO A 65 12.04 -2.14 -12.41
CA PRO A 65 12.39 -1.58 -11.10
C PRO A 65 11.17 -1.09 -10.31
N GLU A 66 10.14 -0.56 -10.99
CA GLU A 66 8.87 -0.13 -10.42
C GLU A 66 8.10 -1.29 -9.80
N GLN A 67 8.01 -2.43 -10.51
CA GLN A 67 7.40 -3.65 -9.99
C GLN A 67 8.16 -4.13 -8.74
N ALA A 68 9.49 -4.17 -8.80
CA ALA A 68 10.33 -4.59 -7.68
C ALA A 68 10.20 -3.66 -6.47
N PHE A 69 10.12 -2.35 -6.71
CA PHE A 69 9.93 -1.32 -5.69
C PHE A 69 8.58 -1.49 -4.98
N GLN A 70 7.49 -1.59 -5.73
CA GLN A 70 6.15 -1.83 -5.18
C GLN A 70 6.09 -3.14 -4.38
N ARG A 71 6.71 -4.22 -4.89
CA ARG A 71 6.80 -5.50 -4.19
C ARG A 71 7.55 -5.37 -2.86
N GLN A 72 8.68 -4.67 -2.85
CA GLN A 72 9.46 -4.46 -1.63
C GLN A 72 8.71 -3.64 -0.58
N ILE A 73 7.91 -2.64 -1.00
CA ILE A 73 7.03 -1.91 -0.08
C ILE A 73 6.00 -2.85 0.54
N ARG A 74 5.29 -3.65 -0.27
CA ARG A 74 4.29 -4.60 0.25
C ARG A 74 4.88 -5.61 1.23
N VAL A 75 6.06 -6.15 0.94
CA VAL A 75 6.78 -7.06 1.84
C VAL A 75 7.17 -6.34 3.15
N GLY A 76 7.75 -5.15 3.06
CA GLY A 76 8.18 -4.39 4.23
C GLY A 76 7.03 -3.85 5.10
N ALA A 77 5.85 -3.63 4.51
CA ALA A 77 4.65 -3.23 5.21
C ALA A 77 4.01 -4.39 5.99
N CYS A 78 4.26 -5.64 5.60
CA CYS A 78 3.68 -6.80 6.24
C CYS A 78 4.30 -7.04 7.63
N GLY A 79 3.47 -7.02 8.67
CA GLY A 79 3.92 -7.16 10.06
C GLY A 79 3.55 -5.93 10.89
N PRO A 80 4.14 -4.74 10.59
CA PRO A 80 3.67 -3.46 11.13
C PRO A 80 2.19 -3.23 10.83
N PHE A 81 1.78 -3.50 9.58
CA PHE A 81 0.38 -3.57 9.19
C PHE A 81 -0.11 -5.02 9.24
N LYS A 82 -1.38 -5.18 9.66
CA LYS A 82 -2.07 -6.48 9.75
C LYS A 82 -2.76 -6.85 8.46
N THR A 83 -3.09 -5.86 7.63
CA THR A 83 -3.56 -6.07 6.27
C THR A 83 -2.73 -5.22 5.33
N VAL A 84 -2.23 -5.84 4.25
CA VAL A 84 -1.53 -5.16 3.16
C VAL A 84 -2.08 -5.70 1.86
N LEU A 85 -2.77 -4.86 1.09
CA LEU A 85 -3.34 -5.21 -0.22
C LEU A 85 -2.80 -4.25 -1.26
N GLY A 86 -2.76 -4.68 -2.52
CA GLY A 86 -2.31 -3.83 -3.60
C GLY A 86 -2.60 -4.40 -4.97
N PRO A 87 -1.95 -3.86 -6.02
CA PRO A 87 -2.19 -4.31 -7.38
C PRO A 87 -1.99 -5.82 -7.53
N GLY A 88 -3.01 -6.51 -8.06
CA GLY A 88 -3.05 -7.96 -8.21
C GLY A 88 -3.71 -8.73 -7.05
N THR A 89 -4.11 -8.07 -5.95
CA THR A 89 -4.93 -8.70 -4.91
C THR A 89 -6.38 -8.89 -5.39
N ASP A 90 -7.01 -7.80 -5.82
CA ASP A 90 -8.36 -7.76 -6.40
C ASP A 90 -8.54 -6.45 -7.21
N ALA A 91 -9.76 -6.22 -7.72
CA ALA A 91 -10.07 -5.04 -8.53
C ALA A 91 -10.10 -3.73 -7.72
N ASP A 92 -10.51 -3.77 -6.45
CA ASP A 92 -10.62 -2.58 -5.60
C ASP A 92 -9.21 -2.03 -5.29
N HIS A 93 -8.23 -2.90 -5.11
CA HIS A 93 -6.85 -2.54 -4.76
C HIS A 93 -5.92 -2.41 -5.97
N ALA A 94 -6.45 -2.23 -7.19
CA ALA A 94 -5.67 -2.18 -8.41
C ALA A 94 -4.75 -0.94 -8.53
N THR A 95 -5.08 0.14 -7.82
CA THR A 95 -4.48 1.47 -8.00
C THR A 95 -3.96 2.11 -6.69
N HIS A 96 -3.86 1.33 -5.62
CA HIS A 96 -3.34 1.80 -4.33
C HIS A 96 -2.88 0.63 -3.47
N PHE A 97 -2.06 0.93 -2.45
CA PHE A 97 -1.85 0.00 -1.34
C PHE A 97 -2.85 0.29 -0.23
N HIS A 98 -3.62 -0.70 0.17
CA HIS A 98 -4.43 -0.64 1.39
C HIS A 98 -3.64 -1.20 2.56
N LEU A 99 -3.43 -0.38 3.59
CA LEU A 99 -2.65 -0.71 4.77
C LEU A 99 -3.52 -0.50 6.02
N ASP A 100 -3.77 -1.56 6.79
CA ASP A 100 -4.54 -1.45 8.04
C ASP A 100 -3.90 -2.21 9.21
N ILE A 101 -4.31 -1.85 10.43
CA ILE A 101 -3.87 -2.49 11.68
C ILE A 101 -4.99 -3.33 12.32
N ALA A 102 -5.89 -3.92 11.52
CA ALA A 102 -7.02 -4.68 12.02
C ALA A 102 -6.61 -5.75 13.05
N ALA A 103 -7.34 -5.82 14.16
CA ALA A 103 -7.17 -6.90 15.13
C ALA A 103 -7.52 -8.25 14.48
N ARG A 104 -6.54 -9.17 14.48
CA ARG A 104 -6.65 -10.51 13.90
C ARG A 104 -6.32 -11.55 14.96
N ARG A 105 -6.94 -12.73 14.84
CA ARG A 105 -6.71 -13.85 15.75
C ARG A 105 -5.21 -14.20 15.77
N ASN A 106 -4.65 -14.36 16.97
CA ASN A 106 -3.23 -14.66 17.19
C ASN A 106 -2.25 -13.66 16.56
N GLY A 107 -2.68 -12.42 16.30
CA GLY A 107 -1.81 -11.39 15.70
C GLY A 107 -1.44 -11.63 14.23
N ALA A 108 -2.15 -12.55 13.56
CA ALA A 108 -1.90 -12.93 12.16
C ALA A 108 -1.95 -11.75 11.20
N THR A 109 -1.23 -11.85 10.08
CA THR A 109 -1.24 -10.86 8.98
C THR A 109 -1.97 -11.42 7.75
N TYR A 110 -2.51 -10.52 6.93
CA TYR A 110 -3.04 -10.83 5.61
C TYR A 110 -2.44 -9.86 4.60
N CYS A 111 -1.34 -10.31 4.00
CA CYS A 111 -0.56 -9.54 3.05
C CYS A 111 -0.68 -10.24 1.70
N LYS A 112 -1.31 -9.55 0.75
CA LYS A 112 -1.65 -10.08 -0.57
C LYS A 112 -1.29 -9.11 -1.65
#